data_AF-A0A840W8J0-F1
#
_entry.id   AF-A0A840W8J0-F1
#
_cell.length_a   1.000
_cell.length_b   1.000
_cell.length_c   1.000
_cell.angle_alpha   90.00
_cell.angle_beta   90.00
_cell.angle_gamma   90.00
#
_symmetry.space_group_name_H-M   'P 1'
#
loop_
_entity.id
_entity.type
_entity.pdbx_description
1 polymer ?
#
loop_
_entity_poly.entity_id
_entity_poly.type
_entity_poly.pdbx_seq_one_letter_code
_entity_poly.pdbx_strand_id
1 'polypeptide(L)' 'MHPERARTATGSLLHGTACEWTCRLCTHSNPEDEDICCQRCGATKP' A
#
# COMPACT_ATOMS: atom_id res chain seq x y z
N MET A 1 -22.74 18.96 18.73
CA MET A 1 -22.57 17.51 18.91
C MET A 1 -23.16 16.80 17.70
N HIS A 2 -22.39 16.58 16.64
CA HIS A 2 -22.59 15.53 15.63
C HIS A 2 -21.24 15.27 14.92
N PRO A 3 -20.93 14.03 14.53
CA PRO A 3 -19.56 13.53 14.54
C PRO A 3 -19.08 13.05 13.15
N GLU A 4 -17.87 12.49 13.12
CA GLU A 4 -17.40 11.47 12.17
C GLU A 4 -16.80 11.91 10.82
N ARG A 5 -15.47 11.99 10.83
CA ARG A 5 -14.56 11.20 9.96
C ARG A 5 -15.09 10.81 8.57
N ALA A 6 -14.51 11.43 7.55
CA ALA A 6 -14.13 10.71 6.33
C ALA A 6 -12.89 11.38 5.73
N ARG A 7 -11.72 10.77 5.96
CA ARG A 7 -10.54 11.02 5.14
C ARG A 7 -10.90 10.51 3.75
N THR A 8 -11.27 11.42 2.86
CA THR A 8 -11.42 11.15 1.44
C THR A 8 -10.04 10.91 0.85
N ALA A 9 -9.48 9.73 1.12
CA ALA A 9 -8.46 9.16 0.26
C ALA A 9 -9.20 8.78 -1.01
N THR A 10 -9.11 9.66 -2.02
CA THR A 10 -9.55 9.42 -3.38
C THR A 10 -8.98 8.09 -3.85
N GLY A 11 -9.81 7.04 -3.74
CA GLY A 11 -9.57 5.75 -4.34
C GLY A 11 -9.67 5.93 -5.85
N SER A 12 -8.55 6.26 -6.48
CA SER A 12 -8.40 6.14 -7.92
C SER A 12 -8.36 4.65 -8.26
N LEU A 13 -9.54 4.11 -8.55
CA LEU A 13 -9.74 2.90 -9.33
C LEU A 13 -9.13 3.15 -10.73
N LEU A 14 -7.87 2.79 -10.92
CA LEU A 14 -7.32 2.54 -12.24
C LEU A 14 -6.87 1.09 -12.33
N HIS A 15 -7.40 0.45 -13.35
CA HIS A 15 -7.45 -0.97 -13.60
C HIS A 15 -6.13 -1.44 -14.20
N GLY A 16 -5.53 -2.47 -13.60
CA GLY A 16 -4.66 -3.44 -14.27
C GLY A 16 -3.16 -3.15 -14.25
N THR A 17 -2.45 -3.74 -13.28
CA THR A 17 -1.34 -4.71 -13.41
C THR A 17 -0.50 -4.71 -12.13
N ALA A 18 -0.36 -5.89 -11.49
CA ALA A 18 0.30 -6.20 -10.20
C ALA A 18 -0.50 -5.86 -8.93
N CYS A 19 -0.88 -6.84 -8.09
CA CYS A 19 -1.51 -6.56 -6.80
C CYS A 19 -0.46 -6.09 -5.80
N GLU A 20 -0.16 -4.79 -5.79
CA GLU A 20 0.86 -4.22 -4.91
C GLU A 20 0.61 -4.52 -3.42
N TRP A 21 1.68 -4.79 -2.66
CA TRP A 21 1.60 -4.93 -1.20
C TRP A 21 2.16 -3.68 -0.50
N THR A 22 1.51 -3.25 0.57
CA THR A 22 1.97 -2.11 1.37
C THR A 22 2.90 -2.57 2.48
N CYS A 23 4.12 -2.03 2.53
CA CYS A 23 5.07 -2.31 3.59
C CYS A 23 4.57 -1.81 4.94
N ARG A 24 4.44 -2.71 5.92
CA ARG A 24 3.95 -2.38 7.26
C ARG A 24 4.91 -1.51 8.08
N LEU A 25 6.20 -1.47 7.70
CA LEU A 25 7.23 -0.72 8.41
C LEU A 25 7.37 0.73 7.91
N CYS A 26 7.41 0.93 6.59
CA CYS A 26 7.66 2.26 6.00
C CYS A 26 6.50 2.80 5.15
N THR A 27 5.38 2.08 5.06
CA THR A 27 4.17 2.43 4.29
C THR A 27 4.37 2.59 2.77
N HIS A 28 5.50 2.14 2.25
CA HIS A 28 5.78 2.12 0.82
C HIS A 28 4.96 1.02 0.12
N SER A 29 4.35 1.36 -1.01
CA SER A 29 3.75 0.38 -1.93
C SER A 29 4.84 -0.34 -2.71
N ASN A 30 4.82 -1.67 -2.71
CA ASN A 30 5.77 -2.51 -3.42
C ASN A 30 5.02 -3.35 -4.47
N PRO A 31 5.67 -3.71 -5.58
CA PRO A 31 5.09 -4.63 -6.56
C PRO A 31 4.78 -6.00 -5.95
N GLU A 32 3.82 -6.74 -6.53
CA GLU A 32 3.47 -8.10 -6.06
C GLU A 32 4.50 -9.16 -6.43
N ASP A 33 5.43 -8.84 -7.34
CA ASP A 33 6.52 -9.70 -7.82
C ASP A 33 7.24 -10.48 -6.71
N GLU A 34 8.05 -11.48 -7.09
CA GLU A 34 8.79 -12.39 -6.19
C GLU A 34 9.78 -11.69 -5.25
N ASP A 35 9.87 -10.36 -5.27
CA ASP A 35 10.57 -9.57 -4.26
C ASP A 35 9.96 -9.81 -2.88
N ILE A 36 10.64 -10.68 -2.12
CA ILE A 36 10.32 -10.95 -0.71
C ILE A 36 10.63 -9.76 0.20
N CYS A 37 11.18 -8.64 -0.31
CA CYS A 37 11.62 -7.49 0.48
C CYS A 37 11.13 -6.15 -0.10
N CYS A 38 10.91 -5.18 0.78
CA CYS A 38 10.50 -3.82 0.45
C CYS A 38 11.64 -3.09 -0.27
N GLN A 39 11.36 -2.52 -1.44
CA GLN A 39 12.34 -1.82 -2.27
C GLN A 39 12.85 -0.52 -1.62
N ARG A 40 12.15 -0.01 -0.61
CA ARG A 40 12.52 1.23 0.10
C ARG A 40 13.31 1.00 1.39
N CYS A 41 12.94 0.00 2.19
CA CYS A 41 13.52 -0.20 3.52
C CYS A 41 14.11 -1.60 3.75
N GLY A 42 13.99 -2.51 2.79
CA GLY A 42 14.48 -3.88 2.89
C GLY A 42 13.63 -4.82 3.77
N ALA A 43 12.51 -4.34 4.32
CA ALA A 43 11.62 -5.15 5.14
C ALA A 43 10.97 -6.31 4.37
N THR A 44 10.90 -7.50 4.94
CA THR A 44 10.27 -8.65 4.28
C THR A 44 8.77 -8.44 4.05
N LYS A 45 8.25 -8.97 2.93
CA LYS A 45 6.82 -9.05 2.60
C LYS A 45 6.10 -9.84 3.71
N PRO A 46 4.96 -9.33 4.22
CA PRO A 46 4.19 -9.99 5.28
C PRO A 46 3.45 -11.24 4.82
#